data_AF-A0A963R9W4-F1
#
_entry.id   AF-A0A963R9W4-F1
#
_cell.length_a   1.000
_cell.length_b   1.000
_cell.length_c   1.000
_cell.angle_alpha   90.00
_cell.angle_beta   90.00
_cell.angle_gamma   90.00
#
_symmetry.space_group_name_H-M   'P 1'
#
loop_
_entity.id
_entity.type
_entity.pdbx_description
1 polymer ?
#
loop_
_entity_poly.entity_id
_entity_poly.type
_entity_poly.pdbx_seq_one_letter_code
_entity_poly.pdbx_strand_id
1 'polypeptide(L)'
;HNSGHWTIEGAVTCQFENHVRAICDLPLGDTALAGKGAEMRNLIGEDAASWAEVLSDPTAHLHLYGKAEARPGRKMGHVTLVLTD
;
A
#
# COMPACT_ATOMS: atom_id res chain seq x y z
N HIS A 1 -0.33 1.31 12.09
CA HIS A 1 0.75 2.11 11.48
C HIS A 1 1.02 1.50 10.10
N ASN A 2 0.61 2.14 8.99
CA ASN A 2 0.97 1.69 7.62
C ASN A 2 1.79 2.76 6.91
N SER A 3 2.57 3.52 7.67
CA SER A 3 3.12 4.79 7.20
C SER A 3 4.03 4.65 5.97
N GLY A 4 4.51 3.43 5.67
CA GLY A 4 5.29 3.13 4.45
C GLY A 4 4.67 2.13 3.47
N HIS A 5 3.40 1.71 3.62
CA HIS A 5 2.83 0.69 2.71
C HIS A 5 2.69 1.19 1.26
N TRP A 6 2.55 2.50 1.07
CA TRP A 6 2.58 3.12 -0.25
C TRP A 6 3.83 2.72 -1.06
N THR A 7 4.95 2.37 -0.40
CA THR A 7 6.19 1.97 -1.05
C THR A 7 6.11 0.62 -1.77
N ILE A 8 5.08 -0.21 -1.52
CA ILE A 8 4.91 -1.48 -2.26
C ILE A 8 4.75 -1.19 -3.76
N GLU A 9 3.95 -0.18 -4.11
CA GLU A 9 3.74 0.22 -5.50
C GLU A 9 4.44 1.53 -5.88
N GLY A 10 4.56 2.45 -4.93
CA GLY A 10 4.99 3.83 -5.20
C GLY A 10 6.50 4.05 -5.18
N ALA A 11 7.31 3.07 -4.78
CA ALA A 11 8.77 3.18 -4.75
C ALA A 11 9.44 2.04 -5.52
N VAL A 12 10.67 2.27 -6.00
CA VAL A 12 11.45 1.24 -6.71
C VAL A 12 11.70 0.02 -5.82
N THR A 13 11.97 0.21 -4.53
CA THR A 13 12.11 -0.86 -3.54
C THR A 13 11.25 -0.55 -2.31
N CYS A 14 10.36 -1.48 -1.97
CA CYS A 14 9.44 -1.26 -0.86
C CYS A 14 10.11 -1.39 0.52
N GLN A 15 9.48 -0.81 1.55
CA GLN A 15 9.98 -0.87 2.92
C GLN A 15 10.20 -2.30 3.43
N PHE A 16 9.42 -3.28 2.96
CA PHE A 16 9.53 -4.68 3.39
C PHE A 16 10.73 -5.36 2.76
N GLU A 17 10.95 -5.13 1.46
CA GLU A 17 12.13 -5.65 0.77
C GLU A 17 13.41 -5.01 1.32
N ASN A 18 13.43 -3.69 1.50
CA ASN A 18 14.57 -3.00 2.10
C ASN A 18 14.81 -3.41 3.56
N HIS A 19 13.75 -3.72 4.32
CA HIS A 19 13.89 -4.31 5.64
C HIS A 19 14.58 -5.69 5.58
N VAL A 20 14.14 -6.58 4.69
CA VAL A 20 14.76 -7.91 4.50
C VAL A 20 16.21 -7.78 4.05
N ARG A 21 16.50 -6.91 3.07
CA ARG A 21 17.87 -6.65 2.61
C ARG A 21 18.77 -6.18 3.76
N ALA A 22 18.28 -5.23 4.58
CA ALA A 22 19.04 -4.72 5.71
C ALA A 22 19.35 -5.78 6.77
N ILE A 23 18.39 -6.63 7.14
CA ILE A 23 18.61 -7.67 8.17
C ILE A 23 19.47 -8.84 7.66
N CYS A 24 19.56 -9.02 6.35
CA CYS A 24 20.36 -10.05 5.71
C CYS A 24 21.72 -9.56 5.19
N ASP A 25 22.12 -8.31 5.50
CA ASP A 25 23.36 -7.68 5.02
C ASP A 25 23.50 -7.67 3.48
N LEU A 26 22.39 -7.45 2.79
CA LEU A 26 22.33 -7.31 1.34
C LEU A 26 22.34 -5.81 0.95
N PRO A 27 22.80 -5.46 -0.26
CA PRO A 27 22.70 -4.08 -0.76
C PRO A 27 21.26 -3.56 -0.74
N LEU A 28 21.07 -2.38 -0.13
CA LEU A 28 19.77 -1.70 -0.12
C LEU A 28 19.33 -1.36 -1.54
N GLY A 29 18.02 -1.46 -1.77
CA GLY A 29 17.40 -1.06 -3.02
C GLY A 29 17.04 0.43 -3.01
N ASP A 30 16.90 0.99 -4.22
CA ASP A 30 16.57 2.39 -4.44
C ASP A 30 15.18 2.74 -3.85
N THR A 31 15.10 3.89 -3.19
CA THR A 31 13.88 4.42 -2.56
C THR A 31 13.22 5.52 -3.41
N ALA A 32 13.71 5.78 -4.62
CA ALA A 32 13.09 6.68 -5.57
C ALA A 32 11.64 6.28 -5.85
N LEU A 33 10.80 7.27 -6.20
CA LEU A 33 9.42 7.03 -6.60
C LEU A 33 9.38 6.20 -7.90
N ALA A 34 8.46 5.23 -7.96
CA ALA A 34 8.21 4.44 -9.17
C ALA A 34 7.34 5.20 -10.21
N GLY A 35 6.71 6.30 -9.79
CA GLY A 35 5.94 7.23 -10.63
C GLY A 35 6.25 8.69 -10.26
N LYS A 36 5.37 9.62 -10.63
CA LYS A 36 5.48 11.03 -10.21
C LYS A 36 5.04 11.28 -8.77
N GLY A 37 4.26 10.36 -8.20
CA GLY A 37 3.80 10.40 -6.83
C GLY A 37 3.02 9.16 -6.44
N ALA A 38 2.71 9.04 -5.16
CA ALA A 38 1.84 8.00 -4.64
C ALA A 38 0.98 8.53 -3.50
N GLU A 39 -0.31 8.20 -3.50
CA GLU A 39 -1.23 8.48 -2.39
C GLU A 39 -1.73 7.18 -1.79
N MET A 40 -1.63 7.03 -0.47
CA MET A 40 -2.16 5.85 0.21
C MET A 40 -3.27 6.23 1.17
N ARG A 41 -4.38 5.52 1.07
CA ARG A 41 -5.54 5.65 1.96
C ARG A 41 -5.78 4.34 2.68
N ASN A 42 -6.03 4.43 3.98
CA ASN A 42 -6.39 3.26 4.78
C ASN A 42 -7.87 2.95 4.60
N LEU A 43 -8.21 1.67 4.53
CA LEU A 43 -9.59 1.21 4.56
C LEU A 43 -9.92 0.78 5.99
N ILE A 44 -10.80 1.53 6.66
CA ILE A 44 -11.15 1.34 8.06
C ILE A 44 -12.59 0.80 8.18
N GLY A 45 -12.75 -0.28 8.92
CA GLY A 45 -14.06 -0.90 9.14
C GLY A 45 -14.77 -1.18 7.81
N GLU A 46 -15.97 -0.62 7.68
CA GLU A 46 -16.83 -0.81 6.51
C GLU A 46 -16.31 -0.14 5.23
N ASP A 47 -15.32 0.77 5.31
CA ASP A 47 -14.69 1.35 4.11
C ASP A 47 -14.07 0.26 3.21
N ALA A 48 -13.75 -0.92 3.76
CA ALA A 48 -13.26 -2.04 2.96
C ALA A 48 -14.31 -2.63 2.02
N ALA A 49 -15.60 -2.40 2.27
CA ALA A 49 -16.68 -2.91 1.44
C ALA A 49 -16.80 -2.18 0.09
N SER A 50 -16.24 -0.97 -0.04
CA SER A 50 -16.22 -0.21 -1.30
C SER A 50 -15.12 -0.67 -2.27
N TRP A 51 -14.51 -1.84 -2.06
CA TRP A 51 -13.40 -2.35 -2.87
C TRP A 51 -13.68 -2.36 -4.38
N ALA A 52 -14.93 -2.61 -4.79
CA ALA A 52 -15.29 -2.67 -6.21
C ALA A 52 -15.22 -1.27 -6.86
N GLU A 53 -15.63 -0.22 -6.13
CA GLU A 53 -15.51 1.16 -6.56
C GLU A 53 -14.03 1.59 -6.61
N VAL A 54 -13.25 1.21 -5.60
CA VAL A 54 -11.81 1.48 -5.57
C VAL A 54 -11.10 0.91 -6.79
N LEU A 55 -11.42 -0.34 -7.17
CA LEU A 55 -10.84 -0.99 -8.34
C LEU A 55 -11.33 -0.43 -9.69
N SER A 56 -12.33 0.45 -9.70
CA SER A 56 -12.74 1.14 -10.93
C SER A 56 -11.75 2.23 -11.36
N ASP A 57 -10.92 2.72 -10.43
CA ASP A 57 -9.78 3.58 -10.73
C ASP A 57 -8.59 2.72 -11.23
N PRO A 58 -8.13 2.90 -12.48
CA PRO A 58 -7.06 2.08 -13.05
C PRO A 58 -5.69 2.32 -12.39
N THR A 59 -5.55 3.39 -11.60
CA THR A 59 -4.32 3.71 -10.85
C THR A 59 -4.32 3.10 -9.44
N ALA A 60 -5.42 2.47 -9.03
CA ALA A 60 -5.60 1.95 -7.68
C ALA A 60 -5.05 0.54 -7.49
N HIS A 61 -4.23 0.41 -6.46
CA HIS A 61 -3.68 -0.86 -5.99
C HIS A 61 -4.27 -1.20 -4.63
N LEU A 62 -5.26 -2.10 -4.63
CA LEU A 62 -6.01 -2.51 -3.44
C LEU A 62 -5.31 -3.65 -2.68
N HIS A 63 -5.20 -3.50 -1.37
CA HIS A 63 -4.69 -4.53 -0.45
C HIS A 63 -5.65 -4.73 0.72
N LEU A 64 -6.36 -5.86 0.72
CA LEU A 64 -7.19 -6.31 1.84
C LEU A 64 -6.44 -7.34 2.69
N TYR A 65 -6.54 -7.25 4.02
CA TYR A 65 -5.78 -8.11 4.93
C TYR A 65 -6.45 -9.46 5.25
N GLY A 66 -7.49 -9.84 4.51
CA GLY A 66 -8.20 -11.10 4.73
C GLY A 66 -8.87 -11.21 6.11
N LYS A 67 -9.16 -10.08 6.77
CA LYS A 67 -9.86 -10.08 8.06
C LYS A 67 -11.34 -10.43 7.83
N ALA A 68 -11.79 -11.48 8.51
CA ALA A 68 -13.15 -12.01 8.33
C ALA A 68 -14.28 -11.02 8.69
N GLU A 69 -14.02 -10.06 9.59
CA GLU A 69 -15.06 -9.16 10.10
C GLU A 69 -14.56 -7.70 10.12
N ALA A 70 -15.32 -6.80 9.51
CA ALA A 70 -15.14 -5.37 9.62
C ALA A 70 -15.66 -4.87 10.98
N ARG A 71 -14.93 -3.96 11.62
CA ARG A 71 -15.33 -3.31 12.88
C ARG A 71 -14.95 -1.83 12.87
N PRO A 72 -15.71 -0.95 13.53
CA PRO A 72 -15.34 0.46 13.65
C PRO A 72 -13.90 0.65 14.13
N GLY A 73 -13.13 1.50 13.45
CA GLY A 73 -11.72 1.75 13.75
C GLY A 73 -10.75 0.61 13.39
N ARG A 74 -11.24 -0.57 13.00
CA ARG A 74 -10.39 -1.69 12.61
C ARG A 74 -9.85 -1.46 11.22
N LYS A 75 -8.53 -1.47 11.09
CA LYS A 75 -7.91 -1.40 9.77
C LYS A 75 -8.12 -2.69 8.99
N MET A 76 -8.78 -2.60 7.85
CA MET A 76 -9.15 -3.75 7.03
C MET A 76 -8.26 -3.90 5.80
N GLY A 77 -7.67 -2.80 5.34
CA GLY A 77 -6.78 -2.77 4.20
C GLY A 77 -6.21 -1.39 3.96
N HIS A 78 -5.70 -1.20 2.75
CA HIS A 78 -5.33 0.09 2.18
C HIS A 78 -5.45 0.04 0.67
N VAL A 79 -5.49 1.22 0.07
CA VAL A 79 -5.30 1.42 -1.36
C VAL A 79 -4.14 2.38 -1.56
N THR A 80 -3.29 2.09 -2.54
CA THR A 80 -2.26 3.00 -3.05
C THR A 80 -2.68 3.44 -4.45
N LEU A 81 -2.72 4.74 -4.72
CA LEU A 81 -2.85 5.31 -6.06
C LEU A 81 -1.45 5.69 -6.55
N VAL A 82 -1.02 5.19 -7.71
CA VAL A 82 0.26 5.59 -8.32
C VAL A 82 -0.01 6.68 -9.36
N LEU A 83 0.61 7.85 -9.17
CA LEU A 83 0.45 8.98 -10.07
C LEU A 83 1.49 8.87 -11.20
N THR A 84 1.03 8.66 -12.43
CA THR A 84 1.90 8.48 -13.60
C THR A 84 2.05 9.72 -14.47
N ASP A 85 1.11 10.66 -14.39
CA ASP A 85 0.99 11.84 -15.26
C ASP A 85 1.45 13.14 -14.60
#